data_AF-A0A1Y5E302-F1
#
_entry.id   AF-A0A1Y5E302-F1
#
_cell.length_a   1.000
_cell.length_b   1.000
_cell.length_c   1.000
_cell.angle_alpha   90.00
_cell.angle_beta   90.00
_cell.angle_gamma   90.00
#
_symmetry.space_group_name_H-M   'P 1'
#
loop_
_entity.id
_entity.type
_entity.pdbx_description
1 polymer ?
#
loop_
_entity_poly.entity_id
_entity_poly.type
_entity_poly.pdbx_seq_one_letter_code
_entity_poly.pdbx_strand_id
1 'polypeptide(L)'
;MRVVVSQFATSSNSQENLASCIRIINEAATCKPTLIVLPEYCNTVFCNTPLGNTQPCYADHNQAWEEALALDGPFIQKIAALALKHSCYIVLNITLRQELCREFPKNKQGGLPKSNNKSNISVTSCLFSPLGKLINQTDKQTLSGHESDFFVSASKKSEVVTTPFGKIGLLTGSDSMTFEASRTLALSGAQLLCNSISSFALDQSQLHDPARAFENNVFIATANKTDSLITPDQPQENRASIRVGAGQSQIVSPEGKVLAKLANNKEGFIFADIDLSMAEGGAITETVTGASVGLNNKFRPDGTQLLKQLRPELYQALTSTIKQTHRINKAPQHEHANKVPVTANVAIFATYKSNEQAIEDVCQYIENNLTDIIQLPELFFIADKTITNDVQQREQITDLSKQLIDQASAVLRPFQYLCTSLILEGVHQAVLINEHGLLATQQQLHFCQRYQWTPLGEELNIIELPLEQGNINLAMLTADDANIPEIVKIAALNDIHLLLVAFDIQEPCEVEYNLLSRAAENRICIVAASREKSFVNDLPADNVNDNIYSKNKVKAQKSTGLIANLTTDPALLPQWRMRQFNGYINQPLVKLQYGKITKAVVHPIAACTRILAKP
;
A
#
# COMPACT_ATOMS: atom_id res chain seq x y z
N MET A 1 11.63 -22.99 -5.58
CA MET A 1 11.90 -22.17 -6.79
C MET A 1 12.95 -21.12 -6.45
N ARG A 2 14.02 -20.98 -7.25
CA ARG A 2 15.02 -19.91 -7.03
C ARG A 2 14.66 -18.68 -7.86
N VAL A 3 14.39 -17.56 -7.20
CA VAL A 3 14.03 -16.29 -7.85
C VAL A 3 15.17 -15.30 -7.74
N VAL A 4 15.55 -14.69 -8.86
CA VAL A 4 16.54 -13.62 -8.96
C VAL A 4 15.82 -12.33 -9.31
N VAL A 5 16.15 -11.26 -8.57
CA VAL A 5 15.87 -9.88 -8.98
C VAL A 5 17.19 -9.18 -9.32
N SER A 6 17.15 -8.31 -10.32
CA SER A 6 18.32 -7.58 -10.79
C SER A 6 18.14 -6.08 -10.67
N GLN A 7 19.28 -5.38 -10.70
CA GLN A 7 19.37 -3.95 -10.54
C GLN A 7 20.50 -3.44 -11.41
N PHE A 8 20.18 -2.62 -12.41
CA PHE A 8 21.16 -1.99 -13.28
C PHE A 8 20.61 -0.73 -13.95
N ALA A 9 21.52 0.11 -14.43
CA ALA A 9 21.20 1.31 -15.18
C ALA A 9 21.05 1.00 -16.68
N THR A 10 20.31 1.86 -17.38
CA THR A 10 20.20 1.82 -18.84
C THR A 10 20.79 3.10 -19.44
N SER A 11 21.11 3.08 -20.74
CA SER A 11 21.47 4.24 -21.55
C SER A 11 20.41 4.51 -22.64
N SER A 12 20.57 5.57 -23.42
CA SER A 12 19.76 5.80 -24.63
C SER A 12 20.13 4.85 -25.78
N ASN A 13 21.19 4.05 -25.64
CA ASN A 13 21.65 3.11 -26.65
C ASN A 13 21.10 1.70 -26.40
N SER A 14 20.14 1.28 -27.23
CA SER A 14 19.50 -0.04 -27.14
C SER A 14 20.49 -1.22 -27.20
N GLN A 15 21.61 -1.09 -27.94
CA GLN A 15 22.61 -2.16 -28.03
C GLN A 15 23.42 -2.30 -26.74
N GLU A 16 23.80 -1.19 -26.09
CA GLU A 16 24.46 -1.21 -24.78
C GLU A 16 23.54 -1.79 -23.71
N ASN A 17 22.27 -1.39 -23.74
CA ASN A 17 21.22 -1.91 -22.88
C ASN A 17 21.03 -3.43 -23.03
N LEU A 18 21.02 -3.93 -24.27
CA LEU A 18 20.99 -5.36 -24.53
C LEU A 18 22.24 -6.06 -23.97
N ALA A 19 23.42 -5.47 -24.12
CA ALA A 19 24.66 -6.00 -23.57
C ALA A 19 24.60 -6.09 -22.02
N SER A 20 24.06 -5.06 -21.36
CA SER A 20 23.82 -5.08 -19.90
C SER A 20 22.85 -6.18 -19.48
N CYS A 21 21.72 -6.34 -20.19
CA CYS A 21 20.78 -7.43 -19.95
C CYS A 21 21.47 -8.80 -20.11
N ILE A 22 22.22 -9.01 -21.19
CA ILE A 22 22.95 -10.26 -21.45
C ILE A 22 23.94 -10.55 -20.32
N ARG A 23 24.73 -9.54 -19.90
CA ARG A 23 25.71 -9.69 -18.85
C ARG A 23 25.04 -10.10 -17.53
N ILE A 24 24.06 -9.34 -17.06
CA ILE A 24 23.35 -9.61 -15.81
C ILE A 24 22.63 -10.96 -15.83
N ILE A 25 22.00 -11.35 -16.94
CA ILE A 25 21.37 -12.67 -17.07
C ILE A 25 22.40 -13.79 -16.99
N ASN A 26 23.55 -13.67 -17.66
CA ASN A 26 24.61 -14.68 -17.60
C ASN A 26 25.24 -14.77 -16.20
N GLU A 27 25.44 -13.64 -15.53
CA GLU A 27 25.92 -13.61 -14.13
C GLU A 27 24.89 -14.26 -13.20
N ALA A 28 23.62 -13.89 -13.30
CA ALA A 28 22.54 -14.49 -12.52
C ALA A 28 22.40 -16.00 -12.80
N ALA A 29 22.61 -16.45 -14.03
CA ALA A 29 22.55 -17.86 -14.40
C ALA A 29 23.55 -18.74 -13.62
N THR A 30 24.64 -18.17 -13.09
CA THR A 30 25.60 -18.91 -12.25
C THR A 30 24.96 -19.50 -10.99
N CYS A 31 23.89 -18.88 -10.48
CA CYS A 31 23.14 -19.39 -9.33
C CYS A 31 22.02 -20.37 -9.71
N LYS A 32 21.89 -20.75 -10.99
CA LYS A 32 20.86 -21.66 -11.54
C LYS A 32 19.43 -21.23 -11.17
N PRO A 33 19.01 -20.02 -11.59
CA PRO A 33 17.71 -19.49 -11.24
C PRO A 33 16.59 -20.23 -11.97
N THR A 34 15.42 -20.33 -11.33
CA THR A 34 14.19 -20.70 -12.01
C THR A 34 13.58 -19.51 -12.74
N LEU A 35 13.71 -18.30 -12.17
CA LEU A 35 13.16 -17.06 -12.69
C LEU A 35 14.12 -15.89 -12.46
N ILE A 36 14.26 -15.03 -13.46
CA ILE A 36 15.01 -13.77 -13.39
C ILE A 36 14.04 -12.61 -13.70
N VAL A 37 14.02 -11.58 -12.84
CA VAL A 37 13.26 -10.34 -13.04
C VAL A 37 14.20 -9.19 -13.34
N LEU A 38 13.95 -8.49 -14.46
CA LEU A 38 14.70 -7.32 -14.90
C LEU A 38 13.94 -6.01 -14.60
N PRO A 39 14.62 -4.85 -14.47
CA PRO A 39 13.99 -3.55 -14.22
C PRO A 39 13.06 -3.07 -15.35
N GLU A 40 12.29 -2.00 -15.10
CA GLU A 40 11.43 -1.34 -16.11
C GLU A 40 12.27 -0.64 -17.19
N TYR A 41 11.76 -0.55 -18.42
CA TYR A 41 12.44 0.15 -19.52
C TYR A 41 13.85 -0.39 -19.83
N CYS A 42 14.01 -1.71 -19.94
CA CYS A 42 15.33 -2.32 -20.18
C CYS A 42 15.98 -1.89 -21.51
N ASN A 43 15.23 -1.34 -22.47
CA ASN A 43 15.74 -0.93 -23.78
C ASN A 43 16.05 0.57 -23.93
N THR A 44 15.66 1.41 -22.96
CA THR A 44 15.69 2.87 -23.08
C THR A 44 15.85 3.55 -21.70
N VAL A 45 16.36 4.77 -21.67
CA VAL A 45 16.36 5.62 -20.47
C VAL A 45 15.07 6.43 -20.46
N PHE A 46 14.24 6.20 -19.46
CA PHE A 46 13.01 6.94 -19.28
C PHE A 46 12.77 7.24 -17.81
N CYS A 47 12.35 8.47 -17.52
CA CYS A 47 11.92 8.94 -16.21
C CYS A 47 10.53 9.59 -16.36
N ASN A 48 9.56 9.15 -15.57
CA ASN A 48 8.19 9.62 -15.67
C ASN A 48 7.93 10.93 -14.90
N THR A 49 8.81 11.34 -13.98
CA THR A 49 8.57 12.53 -13.13
C THR A 49 8.97 13.85 -13.79
N PRO A 50 8.07 14.86 -13.81
CA PRO A 50 8.41 16.22 -14.23
C PRO A 50 9.39 16.86 -13.25
N LEU A 51 10.54 17.33 -13.75
CA LEU A 51 11.54 18.04 -12.94
C LEU A 51 11.67 19.49 -13.45
N GLY A 52 10.77 20.37 -13.03
CA GLY A 52 10.81 21.81 -13.40
C GLY A 52 10.74 22.04 -14.92
N ASN A 53 11.41 23.09 -15.42
CA ASN A 53 11.45 23.45 -16.85
C ASN A 53 12.39 22.57 -17.69
N THR A 54 12.71 21.34 -17.28
CA THR A 54 13.65 20.50 -18.02
C THR A 54 12.96 19.68 -19.12
N GLN A 55 13.72 19.46 -20.20
CA GLN A 55 13.29 18.83 -21.44
C GLN A 55 12.76 17.40 -21.19
N PRO A 56 11.69 16.97 -21.89
CA PRO A 56 11.15 15.61 -21.77
C PRO A 56 12.21 14.53 -22.05
N CYS A 57 12.02 13.34 -21.47
CA CYS A 57 12.95 12.19 -21.60
C CYS A 57 13.19 11.77 -23.05
N TYR A 58 12.21 12.00 -23.92
CA TYR A 58 12.38 12.00 -25.36
C TYR A 58 12.18 13.42 -25.89
N ALA A 59 12.95 13.80 -26.91
CA ALA A 59 12.77 15.06 -27.61
C ALA A 59 11.39 15.14 -28.29
N ASP A 60 10.93 14.03 -28.87
CA ASP A 60 9.63 13.90 -29.50
C ASP A 60 9.15 12.43 -29.56
N HIS A 61 7.97 12.22 -30.15
CA HIS A 61 7.40 10.88 -30.37
C HIS A 61 8.22 10.03 -31.34
N ASN A 62 8.97 10.65 -32.26
CA ASN A 62 9.76 9.89 -33.25
C ASN A 62 10.97 9.24 -32.57
N GLN A 63 11.64 9.96 -31.67
CA GLN A 63 12.71 9.37 -30.85
C GLN A 63 12.15 8.20 -30.01
N ALA A 64 11.02 8.42 -29.32
CA ALA A 64 10.38 7.34 -28.54
C ALA A 64 10.05 6.12 -29.41
N TRP A 65 9.57 6.34 -30.64
CA TRP A 65 9.29 5.28 -31.61
C TRP A 65 10.56 4.56 -32.06
N GLU A 66 11.61 5.29 -32.41
CA GLU A 66 12.90 4.74 -32.84
C GLU A 66 13.54 3.85 -31.76
N GLU A 67 13.47 4.27 -30.49
CA GLU A 67 13.99 3.51 -29.35
C GLU A 67 13.10 2.33 -28.92
N ALA A 68 11.80 2.38 -29.21
CA ALA A 68 10.87 1.29 -28.93
C ALA A 68 11.14 0.05 -29.79
N LEU A 69 10.99 -1.13 -29.20
CA LEU A 69 11.31 -2.40 -29.85
C LEU A 69 10.14 -2.93 -30.68
N ALA A 70 10.44 -3.67 -31.74
CA ALA A 70 9.48 -4.55 -32.41
C ALA A 70 9.46 -5.92 -31.71
N LEU A 71 8.29 -6.57 -31.67
CA LEU A 71 8.08 -7.82 -30.92
C LEU A 71 8.95 -8.99 -31.43
N ASP A 72 9.22 -9.02 -32.73
CA ASP A 72 10.07 -9.98 -33.41
C ASP A 72 11.52 -9.50 -33.58
N GLY A 73 11.87 -8.37 -32.95
CA GLY A 73 13.18 -7.73 -33.08
C GLY A 73 14.33 -8.49 -32.43
N PRO A 74 15.58 -8.16 -32.81
CA PRO A 74 16.78 -8.89 -32.35
C PRO A 74 17.00 -8.84 -30.84
N PHE A 75 16.57 -7.75 -30.17
CA PHE A 75 16.65 -7.62 -28.72
C PHE A 75 15.82 -8.72 -28.03
N ILE A 76 14.56 -8.85 -28.41
CA ILE A 76 13.63 -9.83 -27.82
C ILE A 76 14.07 -11.26 -28.15
N GLN A 77 14.46 -11.53 -29.40
CA GLN A 77 14.99 -12.84 -29.80
C GLN A 77 16.22 -13.24 -28.98
N LYS A 78 17.08 -12.27 -28.64
CA LYS A 78 18.28 -12.54 -27.84
C LYS A 78 17.94 -12.89 -26.38
N ILE A 79 16.96 -12.20 -25.78
CA ILE A 79 16.47 -12.54 -24.43
C ILE A 79 15.80 -13.92 -24.43
N ALA A 80 14.97 -14.22 -25.44
CA ALA A 80 14.39 -15.54 -25.63
C ALA A 80 15.46 -16.66 -25.73
N ALA A 81 16.53 -16.42 -26.50
CA ALA A 81 17.65 -17.36 -26.60
C ALA A 81 18.40 -17.56 -25.28
N LEU A 82 18.49 -16.52 -24.42
CA LEU A 82 19.07 -16.65 -23.08
C LEU A 82 18.18 -17.45 -22.13
N ALA A 83 16.86 -17.26 -22.19
CA ALA A 83 15.90 -18.06 -21.41
C ALA A 83 16.02 -19.56 -21.76
N LEU A 84 16.15 -19.87 -23.06
CA LEU A 84 16.43 -21.23 -23.54
C LEU A 84 17.79 -21.75 -23.05
N LYS A 85 18.86 -20.97 -23.26
CA LYS A 85 20.23 -21.35 -22.90
C LYS A 85 20.36 -21.71 -21.42
N HIS A 86 19.74 -20.91 -20.55
CA HIS A 86 19.85 -21.06 -19.09
C HIS A 86 18.70 -21.85 -18.48
N SER A 87 17.74 -22.30 -19.30
CA SER A 87 16.58 -23.09 -18.88
C SER A 87 15.79 -22.43 -17.73
N CYS A 88 15.59 -21.12 -17.82
CA CYS A 88 14.91 -20.32 -16.81
C CYS A 88 13.84 -19.40 -17.41
N TYR A 89 12.91 -18.96 -16.57
CA TYR A 89 11.97 -17.91 -16.92
C TYR A 89 12.66 -16.54 -16.83
N ILE A 90 12.33 -15.62 -17.74
CA ILE A 90 12.85 -14.25 -17.71
C ILE A 90 11.69 -13.27 -17.86
N VAL A 91 11.57 -12.35 -16.89
CA VAL A 91 10.67 -11.20 -16.96
C VAL A 91 11.46 -10.00 -17.46
N LEU A 92 11.06 -9.47 -18.60
CA LEU A 92 11.66 -8.33 -19.27
C LEU A 92 10.61 -7.24 -19.42
N ASN A 93 10.92 -6.02 -19.02
CA ASN A 93 10.06 -4.87 -19.28
C ASN A 93 10.71 -3.90 -20.27
N ILE A 94 9.96 -3.47 -21.29
CA ILE A 94 10.46 -2.68 -22.43
C ILE A 94 9.39 -1.71 -22.95
N THR A 95 9.82 -0.71 -23.73
CA THR A 95 8.90 0.01 -24.62
C THR A 95 8.72 -0.77 -25.93
N LEU A 96 7.48 -1.04 -26.30
CA LEU A 96 7.11 -1.91 -27.42
C LEU A 96 6.28 -1.14 -28.45
N ARG A 97 6.64 -1.26 -29.73
CA ARG A 97 5.82 -0.78 -30.85
C ARG A 97 4.61 -1.70 -31.00
N GLN A 98 3.43 -1.12 -30.86
CA GLN A 98 2.18 -1.82 -31.08
C GLN A 98 1.83 -1.75 -32.57
N GLU A 99 1.47 -2.89 -33.15
CA GLU A 99 0.83 -2.88 -34.47
C GLU A 99 -0.50 -2.12 -34.37
N LEU A 100 -0.92 -1.45 -35.46
CA LEU A 100 -2.16 -0.69 -35.52
C LEU A 100 -3.38 -1.62 -35.41
N CYS A 101 -3.67 -2.14 -34.22
CA CYS A 101 -4.96 -2.76 -33.94
C CYS A 101 -6.03 -1.66 -33.99
N ARG A 102 -6.98 -1.80 -34.91
CA ARG A 102 -8.10 -0.86 -35.16
C ARG A 102 -9.13 -0.78 -34.03
N GLU A 103 -8.81 -1.27 -32.84
CA GLU A 103 -9.72 -1.41 -31.70
C GLU A 103 -9.21 -0.65 -30.47
N PHE A 104 -9.00 0.65 -30.60
CA PHE A 104 -8.93 1.52 -29.42
C PHE A 104 -10.30 2.18 -29.20
N PRO A 105 -10.90 2.07 -28.01
CA PRO A 105 -12.11 2.81 -27.70
C PRO A 105 -11.79 4.31 -27.72
N LYS A 106 -12.57 5.08 -28.50
CA LYS A 106 -12.54 6.54 -28.45
C LYS A 106 -12.81 6.99 -27.02
N ASN A 107 -11.84 7.63 -26.37
CA ASN A 107 -12.01 8.28 -25.08
C ASN A 107 -13.23 9.21 -25.14
N LYS A 108 -14.33 8.82 -24.49
CA LYS A 108 -15.44 9.72 -24.18
C LYS A 108 -15.10 10.48 -22.91
N GLN A 109 -14.41 11.60 -23.05
CA GLN A 109 -14.56 12.76 -22.18
C GLN A 109 -14.20 14.02 -22.98
N GLY A 110 -15.11 14.99 -22.98
CA GLY A 110 -15.17 16.12 -23.90
C GLY A 110 -13.89 16.95 -23.93
N GLY A 111 -13.18 16.83 -25.04
CA GLY A 111 -12.11 17.71 -25.50
C GLY A 111 -11.90 17.38 -26.98
N LEU A 112 -11.76 18.41 -27.83
CA LEU A 112 -11.64 18.32 -29.28
C LEU A 112 -10.73 17.15 -29.72
N PRO A 113 -11.09 16.36 -30.76
CA PRO A 113 -10.25 15.26 -31.23
C PRO A 113 -8.96 15.85 -31.81
N LYS A 114 -7.85 15.78 -31.07
CA LYS A 114 -6.53 15.88 -31.69
C LYS A 114 -6.35 14.63 -32.54
N SER A 115 -6.54 14.76 -33.85
CA SER A 115 -6.12 13.77 -34.82
C SER A 115 -4.63 13.52 -34.63
N ASN A 116 -4.24 12.38 -34.07
CA ASN A 116 -2.87 11.91 -34.13
C ASN A 116 -2.90 10.47 -34.65
N ASN A 117 -2.65 10.34 -35.96
CA ASN A 117 -2.10 9.13 -36.58
C ASN A 117 -0.68 8.86 -36.02
N LYS A 118 -0.52 8.81 -34.71
CA LYS A 118 0.75 8.46 -34.08
C LYS A 118 0.76 6.95 -33.90
N SER A 119 1.85 6.31 -34.33
CA SER A 119 2.05 4.88 -34.11
C SER A 119 2.15 4.60 -32.61
N ASN A 120 1.44 3.58 -32.14
CA ASN A 120 1.25 3.34 -30.72
C ASN A 120 2.46 2.66 -30.09
N ILE A 121 2.92 3.18 -28.95
CA ILE A 121 3.99 2.59 -28.14
C ILE A 121 3.40 2.27 -26.78
N SER A 122 3.65 1.07 -26.26
CA SER A 122 3.26 0.69 -24.90
C SER A 122 4.50 0.43 -24.04
N VAL A 123 4.31 0.50 -22.73
CA VAL A 123 5.25 -0.06 -21.76
C VAL A 123 4.78 -1.48 -21.44
N THR A 124 5.60 -2.48 -21.74
CA THR A 124 5.18 -3.88 -21.76
C THR A 124 6.11 -4.77 -20.97
N SER A 125 5.56 -5.52 -20.02
CA SER A 125 6.21 -6.62 -19.31
C SER A 125 5.99 -7.93 -20.07
N CYS A 126 7.07 -8.62 -20.41
CA CYS A 126 7.12 -9.86 -21.18
C CYS A 126 7.68 -11.00 -20.32
N LEU A 127 7.05 -12.17 -20.35
CA LEU A 127 7.55 -13.38 -19.69
C LEU A 127 8.00 -14.42 -20.72
N PHE A 128 9.29 -14.72 -20.73
CA PHE A 128 9.88 -15.79 -21.53
C PHE A 128 9.97 -17.07 -20.71
N SER A 129 9.64 -18.20 -21.35
CA SER A 129 9.75 -19.54 -20.78
C SER A 129 11.16 -20.14 -20.93
N PRO A 130 11.50 -21.18 -20.17
CA PRO A 130 12.72 -21.98 -20.35
C PRO A 130 12.87 -22.61 -21.74
N LEU A 131 11.82 -22.60 -22.56
CA LEU A 131 11.85 -23.07 -23.95
C LEU A 131 12.15 -21.94 -24.95
N GLY A 132 12.49 -20.75 -24.46
CA GLY A 132 12.73 -19.56 -25.29
C GLY A 132 11.47 -19.00 -25.95
N LYS A 133 10.27 -19.39 -25.50
CA LYS A 133 9.00 -18.83 -26.00
C LYS A 133 8.52 -17.70 -25.11
N LEU A 134 8.04 -16.62 -25.71
CA LEU A 134 7.24 -15.60 -25.03
C LEU A 134 5.86 -16.20 -24.69
N ILE A 135 5.53 -16.29 -23.41
CA ILE A 135 4.31 -16.96 -22.92
C ILE A 135 3.31 -16.00 -22.27
N ASN A 136 3.72 -14.75 -21.99
CA ASN A 136 2.81 -13.71 -21.52
C ASN A 136 3.34 -12.31 -21.85
N GLN A 137 2.41 -11.39 -22.05
CA GLN A 137 2.65 -9.96 -22.26
C GLN A 137 1.61 -9.17 -21.46
N THR A 138 2.07 -8.17 -20.72
CA THR A 138 1.22 -7.29 -19.93
C THR A 138 1.64 -5.87 -20.19
N ASP A 139 0.74 -5.11 -20.81
CA ASP A 139 0.93 -3.69 -21.08
C ASP A 139 0.47 -2.88 -19.88
N LYS A 140 1.18 -1.78 -19.60
CA LYS A 140 0.87 -0.87 -18.51
C LYS A 140 -0.52 -0.24 -18.71
N GLN A 141 -1.36 -0.35 -17.68
CA GLN A 141 -2.74 0.13 -17.73
C GLN A 141 -2.85 1.59 -17.26
N THR A 142 -2.12 1.94 -16.21
CA THR A 142 -2.10 3.29 -15.65
C THR A 142 -0.78 3.97 -16.00
N LEU A 143 -0.87 5.03 -16.80
CA LEU A 143 0.28 5.86 -17.12
C LEU A 143 0.43 6.97 -16.10
N SER A 144 1.67 7.37 -15.83
CA SER A 144 2.05 8.32 -14.79
C SER A 144 2.97 9.39 -15.34
N GLY A 145 2.76 10.64 -14.92
CA GLY A 145 3.58 11.79 -15.34
C GLY A 145 3.73 11.90 -16.86
N HIS A 146 4.97 11.94 -17.36
CA HIS A 146 5.28 12.08 -18.79
C HIS A 146 5.04 10.82 -19.63
N GLU A 147 4.61 9.70 -19.04
CA GLU A 147 4.32 8.48 -19.81
C GLU A 147 3.20 8.71 -20.84
N SER A 148 2.18 9.51 -20.49
CA SER A 148 1.07 9.82 -21.39
C SER A 148 1.46 10.68 -22.61
N ASP A 149 2.64 11.28 -22.60
CA ASP A 149 3.13 12.08 -23.72
C ASP A 149 3.61 11.19 -24.89
N PHE A 150 4.02 9.95 -24.59
CA PHE A 150 4.68 9.04 -25.52
C PHE A 150 4.04 7.66 -25.64
N PHE A 151 3.37 7.18 -24.59
CA PHE A 151 2.86 5.83 -24.49
C PHE A 151 1.33 5.76 -24.45
N VAL A 152 0.78 4.61 -24.82
CA VAL A 152 -0.65 4.30 -24.73
C VAL A 152 -0.95 3.34 -23.59
N SER A 153 -2.02 3.61 -22.85
CA SER A 153 -2.56 2.70 -21.84
C SER A 153 -3.22 1.49 -22.49
N ALA A 154 -3.03 0.32 -21.90
CA ALA A 154 -3.78 -0.86 -22.29
C ALA A 154 -5.12 -0.97 -21.55
N SER A 155 -6.11 -1.53 -22.25
CA SER A 155 -7.41 -1.89 -21.69
C SER A 155 -7.50 -3.37 -21.32
N LYS A 156 -6.54 -4.20 -21.76
CA LYS A 156 -6.52 -5.64 -21.50
C LYS A 156 -6.13 -5.89 -20.04
N LYS A 157 -6.92 -6.70 -19.34
CA LYS A 157 -6.61 -7.14 -17.97
C LYS A 157 -5.31 -7.94 -17.94
N SER A 158 -4.46 -7.70 -16.94
CA SER A 158 -3.26 -8.50 -16.69
C SER A 158 -3.66 -9.95 -16.36
N GLU A 159 -2.96 -10.91 -16.97
CA GLU A 159 -3.25 -12.34 -16.86
C GLU A 159 -2.22 -13.03 -15.96
N VAL A 160 -2.68 -14.02 -15.18
CA VAL A 160 -1.84 -14.88 -14.36
C VAL A 160 -1.39 -16.09 -15.18
N VAL A 161 -0.10 -16.34 -15.19
CA VAL A 161 0.51 -17.43 -15.95
C VAL A 161 0.73 -18.63 -15.03
N THR A 162 0.22 -19.78 -15.43
CA THR A 162 0.51 -21.04 -14.72
C THR A 162 1.79 -21.64 -15.25
N THR A 163 2.72 -21.93 -14.35
CA THR A 163 3.99 -22.62 -14.64
C THR A 163 4.06 -23.92 -13.83
N PRO A 164 4.98 -24.85 -14.15
CA PRO A 164 5.21 -26.04 -13.33
C PRO A 164 5.60 -25.74 -11.87
N PHE A 165 6.03 -24.51 -11.57
CA PHE A 165 6.45 -24.09 -10.23
C PHE A 165 5.39 -23.31 -9.45
N GLY A 166 4.30 -22.90 -10.10
CA GLY A 166 3.27 -22.05 -9.49
C GLY A 166 2.72 -20.98 -10.44
N LYS A 167 1.86 -20.12 -9.91
CA LYS A 167 1.15 -19.07 -10.66
C LYS A 167 1.83 -17.71 -10.52
N ILE A 168 2.23 -17.12 -11.65
CA ILE A 168 3.01 -15.87 -11.72
C ILE A 168 2.15 -14.74 -12.29
N GLY A 169 2.09 -13.60 -11.61
CA GLY A 169 1.50 -12.35 -12.09
C GLY A 169 2.58 -11.31 -12.42
N LEU A 170 2.32 -10.46 -13.42
CA LEU A 170 3.21 -9.35 -13.80
C LEU A 170 2.60 -8.01 -13.40
N LEU A 171 3.35 -7.24 -12.62
CA LEU A 171 3.10 -5.84 -12.30
C LEU A 171 4.03 -4.96 -13.14
N THR A 172 3.58 -3.76 -13.50
CA THR A 172 4.35 -2.85 -14.35
C THR A 172 4.46 -1.46 -13.73
N GLY A 173 5.69 -1.09 -13.33
CA GLY A 173 6.03 0.25 -12.85
C GLY A 173 5.27 0.67 -11.60
N SER A 174 4.24 1.49 -11.79
CA SER A 174 3.46 2.12 -10.72
C SER A 174 2.37 1.22 -10.11
N ASP A 175 2.09 0.06 -10.71
CA ASP A 175 0.97 -0.82 -10.33
C ASP A 175 1.00 -1.27 -8.86
N SER A 176 2.18 -1.34 -8.25
CA SER A 176 2.37 -1.77 -6.86
C SER A 176 2.20 -0.65 -5.83
N MET A 177 2.14 0.62 -6.25
CA MET A 177 2.01 1.75 -5.32
C MET A 177 0.63 1.76 -4.64
N THR A 178 -0.40 1.30 -5.34
CA THR A 178 -1.74 1.06 -4.80
C THR A 178 -2.02 -0.45 -4.72
N PHE A 179 -3.12 -0.84 -4.08
CA PHE A 179 -3.42 -2.25 -3.87
C PHE A 179 -4.11 -2.93 -5.05
N GLU A 180 -4.78 -2.18 -5.94
CA GLU A 180 -5.78 -2.72 -6.87
C GLU A 180 -5.20 -3.75 -7.85
N ALA A 181 -4.04 -3.47 -8.44
CA ALA A 181 -3.41 -4.38 -9.41
C ALA A 181 -2.93 -5.68 -8.74
N SER A 182 -2.29 -5.55 -7.56
CA SER A 182 -1.83 -6.68 -6.76
C SER A 182 -3.00 -7.57 -6.31
N ARG A 183 -4.07 -6.94 -5.82
CA ARG A 183 -5.33 -7.62 -5.43
C ARG A 183 -5.97 -8.34 -6.60
N THR A 184 -6.02 -7.72 -7.77
CA THR A 184 -6.62 -8.32 -8.98
C THR A 184 -5.86 -9.58 -9.42
N LEU A 185 -4.53 -9.55 -9.41
CA LEU A 185 -3.69 -10.70 -9.74
C LEU A 185 -3.80 -11.80 -8.67
N ALA A 186 -3.83 -11.43 -7.39
CA ALA A 186 -3.98 -12.37 -6.29
C ALA A 186 -5.35 -13.09 -6.32
N LEU A 187 -6.44 -12.35 -6.60
CA LEU A 187 -7.78 -12.93 -6.83
C LEU A 187 -7.81 -13.86 -8.06
N SER A 188 -6.97 -13.59 -9.06
CA SER A 188 -6.77 -14.45 -10.23
C SER A 188 -5.87 -15.67 -9.92
N GLY A 189 -5.44 -15.83 -8.66
CA GLY A 189 -4.68 -16.97 -8.17
C GLY A 189 -3.17 -16.83 -8.25
N ALA A 190 -2.63 -15.62 -8.47
CA ALA A 190 -1.18 -15.42 -8.42
C ALA A 190 -0.62 -15.78 -7.04
N GLN A 191 0.57 -16.40 -7.04
CA GLN A 191 1.35 -16.76 -5.84
C GLN A 191 2.67 -15.99 -5.77
N LEU A 192 3.17 -15.55 -6.91
CA LEU A 192 4.34 -14.68 -7.05
C LEU A 192 3.99 -13.52 -7.98
N LEU A 193 4.21 -12.29 -7.53
CA LEU A 193 4.12 -11.08 -8.35
C LEU A 193 5.52 -10.61 -8.74
N CYS A 194 5.78 -10.47 -10.03
CA CYS A 194 7.02 -9.91 -10.55
C CYS A 194 6.78 -8.43 -10.88
N ASN A 195 7.59 -7.55 -10.30
CA ASN A 195 7.40 -6.11 -10.42
C ASN A 195 8.66 -5.46 -11.00
N SER A 196 8.59 -5.09 -12.28
CA SER A 196 9.64 -4.33 -12.95
C SER A 196 9.36 -2.85 -12.76
N ILE A 197 10.27 -2.12 -12.11
CA ILE A 197 10.09 -0.70 -11.80
C ILE A 197 11.30 0.14 -12.22
N SER A 198 11.08 1.43 -12.45
CA SER A 198 12.10 2.47 -12.59
C SER A 198 11.79 3.64 -11.65
N SER A 199 12.02 3.43 -10.36
CA SER A 199 11.68 4.41 -9.31
C SER A 199 12.91 4.98 -8.61
N PHE A 200 12.92 6.30 -8.41
CA PHE A 200 13.88 7.01 -7.55
C PHE A 200 13.46 7.01 -6.07
N ALA A 201 12.28 6.49 -5.75
CA ALA A 201 11.68 6.56 -4.43
C ALA A 201 11.85 5.26 -3.64
N LEU A 202 12.13 5.41 -2.35
CA LEU A 202 12.31 4.32 -1.40
C LEU A 202 10.99 3.71 -0.94
N ASP A 203 9.85 4.40 -1.13
CA ASP A 203 8.52 3.97 -0.70
C ASP A 203 8.19 2.55 -1.21
N GLN A 204 8.59 2.21 -2.43
CA GLN A 204 8.30 0.90 -2.99
C GLN A 204 8.91 -0.22 -2.15
N SER A 205 10.20 -0.13 -1.86
CA SER A 205 10.90 -1.21 -1.17
C SER A 205 10.70 -1.22 0.35
N GLN A 206 10.41 -0.05 0.94
CA GLN A 206 10.29 0.12 2.40
C GLN A 206 8.85 -0.01 2.90
N LEU A 207 7.86 0.16 2.01
CA LEU A 207 6.46 0.25 2.41
C LEU A 207 5.53 -0.58 1.51
N HIS A 208 5.56 -0.36 0.19
CA HIS A 208 4.56 -0.95 -0.69
C HIS A 208 4.78 -2.45 -0.93
N ASP A 209 5.99 -2.92 -1.24
CA ASP A 209 6.22 -4.36 -1.46
C ASP A 209 5.82 -5.20 -0.24
N PRO A 210 6.24 -4.87 1.01
CA PRO A 210 5.77 -5.61 2.20
C PRO A 210 4.25 -5.61 2.36
N ALA A 211 3.59 -4.45 2.18
CA ALA A 211 2.14 -4.34 2.31
C ALA A 211 1.41 -5.18 1.25
N ARG A 212 1.81 -5.07 -0.02
CA ARG A 212 1.22 -5.82 -1.14
C ARG A 212 1.41 -7.33 -0.97
N ALA A 213 2.56 -7.77 -0.48
CA ALA A 213 2.85 -9.19 -0.23
C ALA A 213 1.95 -9.74 0.88
N PHE A 214 1.91 -9.03 2.01
CA PHE A 214 1.16 -9.43 3.20
C PHE A 214 -0.35 -9.47 3.00
N GLU A 215 -0.93 -8.40 2.43
CA GLU A 215 -2.38 -8.31 2.27
C GLU A 215 -2.98 -9.28 1.25
N ASN A 216 -2.13 -9.82 0.36
CA ASN A 216 -2.53 -10.75 -0.70
C ASN A 216 -2.03 -12.19 -0.46
N ASN A 217 -1.19 -12.41 0.57
CA ASN A 217 -0.54 -13.68 0.84
C ASN A 217 0.28 -14.21 -0.36
N VAL A 218 1.11 -13.36 -0.95
CA VAL A 218 1.91 -13.69 -2.14
C VAL A 218 3.36 -13.27 -1.95
N PHE A 219 4.27 -13.94 -2.65
CA PHE A 219 5.63 -13.42 -2.81
C PHE A 219 5.65 -12.24 -3.77
N ILE A 220 6.57 -11.31 -3.55
CA ILE A 220 6.84 -10.22 -4.50
C ILE A 220 8.34 -10.21 -4.84
N ALA A 221 8.65 -10.16 -6.13
CA ALA A 221 10.00 -10.02 -6.66
C ALA A 221 10.10 -8.71 -7.46
N THR A 222 10.72 -7.70 -6.85
CA THR A 222 10.83 -6.35 -7.41
C THR A 222 12.23 -6.08 -7.93
N ALA A 223 12.34 -5.69 -9.19
CA ALA A 223 13.59 -5.28 -9.85
C ALA A 223 13.50 -3.79 -10.21
N ASN A 224 14.43 -3.00 -9.67
CA ASN A 224 14.48 -1.54 -9.84
C ASN A 224 15.77 -1.11 -10.53
N LYS A 225 15.73 0.03 -11.21
CA LYS A 225 16.93 0.69 -11.72
C LYS A 225 17.76 1.32 -10.60
N THR A 226 19.06 1.40 -10.84
CA THR A 226 20.02 2.19 -10.06
C THR A 226 20.71 3.19 -10.98
N ASP A 227 21.46 4.13 -10.39
CA ASP A 227 22.16 5.22 -11.08
C ASP A 227 21.24 6.18 -11.88
N SER A 228 21.83 7.01 -12.75
CA SER A 228 21.12 8.10 -13.44
C SER A 228 19.92 7.60 -14.26
N LEU A 229 18.75 8.18 -14.01
CA LEU A 229 17.51 7.95 -14.78
C LEU A 229 17.36 8.95 -15.95
N ILE A 230 18.39 9.76 -16.21
CA ILE A 230 18.41 10.77 -17.27
C ILE A 230 19.66 10.63 -18.14
N THR A 231 19.60 11.19 -19.36
CA THR A 231 20.72 11.18 -20.30
C THR A 231 21.88 12.08 -19.84
N PRO A 232 23.14 11.72 -20.17
CA PRO A 232 24.34 12.45 -19.69
C PRO A 232 24.49 13.88 -20.24
N ASP A 233 23.85 14.20 -21.37
CA ASP A 233 23.99 15.48 -22.07
C ASP A 233 23.22 16.65 -21.42
N GLN A 234 22.54 16.41 -20.29
CA GLN A 234 21.90 17.46 -19.51
C GLN A 234 22.89 18.08 -18.49
N PRO A 235 22.92 19.42 -18.33
CA PRO A 235 23.90 20.10 -17.50
C PRO A 235 23.96 19.56 -16.06
N GLN A 236 25.18 19.25 -15.60
CA GLN A 236 25.49 18.57 -14.33
C GLN A 236 25.15 19.39 -13.06
N GLU A 237 24.76 20.66 -13.21
CA GLU A 237 24.65 21.62 -12.09
C GLU A 237 23.44 21.41 -11.17
N ASN A 238 22.50 20.51 -11.51
CA ASN A 238 21.34 20.20 -10.66
C ASN A 238 21.18 18.69 -10.41
N ARG A 239 22.13 18.06 -9.72
CA ARG A 239 21.93 16.73 -9.10
C ARG A 239 20.94 16.81 -7.94
N ALA A 240 19.66 17.04 -8.24
CA ALA A 240 18.60 16.69 -7.30
C ALA A 240 18.58 15.16 -7.14
N SER A 241 18.46 14.67 -5.90
CA SER A 241 18.39 13.23 -5.54
C SER A 241 17.27 12.44 -6.24
N ILE A 242 16.39 13.13 -6.98
CA ILE A 242 15.25 12.61 -7.76
C ILE A 242 15.70 12.02 -9.12
N ARG A 243 16.95 12.28 -9.56
CA ARG A 243 17.47 11.84 -10.88
C ARG A 243 18.19 10.49 -10.87
N VAL A 244 18.22 9.81 -9.72
CA VAL A 244 18.94 8.54 -9.53
C VAL A 244 17.95 7.47 -9.09
N GLY A 245 17.98 6.31 -9.75
CA GLY A 245 17.17 5.16 -9.37
C GLY A 245 17.49 4.74 -7.94
N ALA A 246 16.47 4.50 -7.13
CA ALA A 246 16.64 4.14 -5.73
C ALA A 246 17.35 2.79 -5.55
N GLY A 247 17.41 1.96 -6.60
CA GLY A 247 17.81 0.58 -6.50
C GLY A 247 16.91 -0.16 -5.51
N GLN A 248 17.52 -0.85 -4.53
CA GLN A 248 16.83 -1.60 -3.48
C GLN A 248 15.90 -2.70 -4.02
N SER A 249 16.28 -3.29 -5.16
CA SER A 249 15.61 -4.48 -5.70
C SER A 249 15.59 -5.58 -4.64
N GLN A 250 14.44 -6.22 -4.45
CA GLN A 250 14.21 -7.12 -3.32
C GLN A 250 13.19 -8.22 -3.61
N ILE A 251 13.24 -9.26 -2.78
CA ILE A 251 12.28 -10.36 -2.75
C ILE A 251 11.62 -10.39 -1.38
N VAL A 252 10.30 -10.39 -1.35
CA VAL A 252 9.48 -10.28 -0.14
C VAL A 252 8.57 -11.51 -0.02
N SER A 253 8.48 -12.04 1.19
CA SER A 253 7.62 -13.17 1.56
C SER A 253 6.15 -12.79 1.76
N PRO A 254 5.22 -13.75 1.73
CA PRO A 254 3.80 -13.52 2.04
C PRO A 254 3.54 -12.92 3.43
N GLU A 255 4.49 -13.01 4.36
CA GLU A 255 4.41 -12.39 5.68
C GLU A 255 4.91 -10.94 5.67
N GLY A 256 5.23 -10.37 4.51
CA GLY A 256 5.79 -9.01 4.39
C GLY A 256 7.28 -8.91 4.74
N LYS A 257 7.94 -10.03 5.06
CA LYS A 257 9.37 -10.05 5.40
C LYS A 257 10.25 -10.06 4.15
N VAL A 258 11.26 -9.20 4.14
CA VAL A 258 12.29 -9.15 3.08
C VAL A 258 13.22 -10.36 3.20
N LEU A 259 13.30 -11.17 2.14
CA LEU A 259 14.15 -12.36 2.05
C LEU A 259 15.53 -12.05 1.47
N ALA A 260 15.58 -11.13 0.50
CA ALA A 260 16.80 -10.69 -0.15
C ALA A 260 16.64 -9.25 -0.63
N LYS A 261 17.67 -8.42 -0.51
CA LYS A 261 17.67 -7.02 -0.92
C LYS A 261 19.04 -6.54 -1.39
N LEU A 262 19.09 -5.84 -2.51
CA LEU A 262 20.29 -5.14 -2.98
C LEU A 262 20.46 -3.78 -2.29
N ALA A 263 21.70 -3.33 -2.14
CA ALA A 263 21.99 -1.95 -1.73
C ALA A 263 21.53 -0.97 -2.81
N ASN A 264 21.28 0.30 -2.45
CA ASN A 264 20.76 1.32 -3.36
C ASN A 264 21.70 1.66 -4.53
N ASN A 265 23.02 1.62 -4.31
CA ASN A 265 24.05 2.07 -5.24
C ASN A 265 24.89 0.94 -5.85
N LYS A 266 24.43 -0.31 -5.74
CA LYS A 266 25.17 -1.47 -6.23
C LYS A 266 24.43 -2.11 -7.39
N GLU A 267 25.03 -2.08 -8.56
CA GLU A 267 24.59 -2.90 -9.69
C GLU A 267 24.78 -4.39 -9.39
N GLY A 268 23.84 -5.22 -9.84
CA GLY A 268 23.99 -6.67 -9.83
C GLY A 268 22.65 -7.39 -9.71
N PHE A 269 22.69 -8.55 -9.07
CA PHE A 269 21.52 -9.36 -8.78
C PHE A 269 21.58 -9.92 -7.37
N ILE A 270 20.41 -10.27 -6.84
CA ILE A 270 20.30 -11.06 -5.60
C ILE A 270 19.18 -12.08 -5.77
N PHE A 271 19.26 -13.17 -5.01
CA PHE A 271 18.29 -14.25 -5.11
C PHE A 271 17.80 -14.71 -3.74
N ALA A 272 16.62 -15.34 -3.76
CA ALA A 272 16.08 -16.10 -2.65
C ALA A 272 15.48 -17.40 -3.19
N ASP A 273 15.55 -18.45 -2.39
CA ASP A 273 14.81 -19.68 -2.61
C ASP A 273 13.44 -19.53 -1.94
N ILE A 274 12.37 -19.67 -2.73
CA ILE A 274 10.98 -19.56 -2.28
C ILE A 274 10.24 -20.86 -2.55
N ASP A 275 9.26 -21.16 -1.72
CA ASP A 275 8.35 -22.29 -1.92
C ASP A 275 6.97 -21.77 -2.34
N LEU A 276 6.51 -22.23 -3.50
CA LEU A 276 5.19 -21.91 -4.05
C LEU A 276 4.27 -23.15 -4.05
N SER A 277 4.73 -24.28 -3.51
CA SER A 277 3.95 -25.51 -3.46
C SER A 277 2.70 -25.32 -2.62
N MET A 278 1.60 -25.92 -3.09
CA MET A 278 0.37 -25.99 -2.30
C MET A 278 0.58 -27.06 -1.24
N ALA A 279 0.36 -26.74 0.03
CA ALA A 279 0.24 -27.77 1.06
C ALA A 279 -1.03 -28.59 0.78
N GLU A 280 -0.92 -29.65 -0.02
CA GLU A 280 -2.00 -30.61 -0.21
C GLU A 280 -2.22 -31.36 1.12
N GLY A 281 -3.27 -30.97 1.86
CA GLY A 281 -3.98 -31.87 2.79
C GLY A 281 -3.19 -32.49 3.94
N GLY A 282 -2.21 -31.81 4.52
CA GLY A 282 -1.44 -32.29 5.68
C GLY A 282 -1.86 -31.63 7.00
N ALA A 283 -2.10 -32.43 8.03
CA ALA A 283 -2.37 -31.98 9.39
C ALA A 283 -1.32 -30.96 9.88
N ILE A 284 -1.80 -29.96 10.62
CA ILE A 284 -0.99 -28.92 11.25
C ILE A 284 0.00 -29.60 12.21
N THR A 285 1.28 -29.67 11.84
CA THR A 285 2.37 -30.04 12.76
C THR A 285 3.28 -28.84 12.97
N GLU A 286 3.56 -28.57 14.25
CA GLU A 286 4.03 -27.30 14.83
C GLU A 286 5.44 -26.80 14.43
N THR A 287 6.07 -27.28 13.36
CA THR A 287 7.52 -26.99 13.14
C THR A 287 7.97 -26.66 11.71
N VAL A 288 7.09 -26.28 10.79
CA VAL A 288 7.49 -25.60 9.54
C VAL A 288 6.49 -24.49 9.24
N THR A 289 6.99 -23.30 8.92
CA THR A 289 6.28 -22.09 8.45
C THR A 289 5.58 -22.31 7.10
N GLY A 290 4.72 -23.34 7.02
CA GLY A 290 4.04 -23.79 5.81
C GLY A 290 2.64 -23.21 5.68
N ALA A 291 2.51 -21.88 5.76
CA ALA A 291 1.29 -21.24 5.30
C ALA A 291 1.22 -21.41 3.77
N SER A 292 0.17 -22.06 3.28
CA SER A 292 -0.01 -22.24 1.84
C SER A 292 -0.12 -20.85 1.17
N VAL A 293 0.69 -20.60 0.15
CA VAL A 293 0.78 -19.30 -0.54
C VAL A 293 -0.48 -19.07 -1.38
N GLY A 294 -0.88 -17.80 -1.53
CA GLY A 294 -2.00 -17.35 -2.34
C GLY A 294 -3.18 -16.86 -1.51
N LEU A 295 -3.94 -15.92 -2.07
CA LEU A 295 -5.02 -15.23 -1.35
C LEU A 295 -6.11 -16.19 -0.82
N ASN A 296 -6.41 -17.27 -1.54
CA ASN A 296 -7.39 -18.28 -1.10
C ASN A 296 -7.02 -18.97 0.21
N ASN A 297 -5.72 -18.95 0.55
CA ASN A 297 -5.14 -19.58 1.73
C ASN A 297 -4.81 -18.54 2.82
N LYS A 298 -5.16 -17.26 2.65
CA LYS A 298 -4.93 -16.24 3.67
C LYS A 298 -6.01 -16.34 4.75
N PHE A 299 -5.57 -16.69 5.94
CA PHE A 299 -6.37 -16.65 7.16
C PHE A 299 -5.78 -15.61 8.11
N ARG A 300 -6.65 -14.96 8.85
CA ARG A 300 -6.26 -14.17 10.02
C ARG A 300 -5.97 -15.11 11.20
N PRO A 301 -5.21 -14.66 12.22
CA PRO A 301 -4.94 -15.46 13.41
C PRO A 301 -6.19 -15.94 14.16
N ASP A 302 -7.30 -15.21 14.09
CA ASP A 302 -8.59 -15.65 14.65
C ASP A 302 -9.34 -16.71 13.82
N GLY A 303 -8.79 -17.14 12.68
CA GLY A 303 -9.39 -18.11 11.77
C GLY A 303 -10.25 -17.50 10.66
N THR A 304 -10.41 -16.17 10.61
CA THR A 304 -11.17 -15.49 9.54
C THR A 304 -10.50 -15.71 8.19
N GLN A 305 -11.21 -16.32 7.24
CA GLN A 305 -10.72 -16.46 5.86
C GLN A 305 -10.86 -15.13 5.12
N LEU A 306 -9.74 -14.53 4.70
CA LEU A 306 -9.72 -13.19 4.10
C LEU A 306 -10.59 -13.10 2.84
N LEU A 307 -10.60 -14.14 2.00
CA LEU A 307 -11.42 -14.15 0.79
C LEU A 307 -12.93 -14.05 1.08
N LYS A 308 -13.40 -14.68 2.17
CA LYS A 308 -14.81 -14.62 2.61
C LYS A 308 -15.14 -13.29 3.29
N GLN A 309 -14.12 -12.59 3.77
CA GLN A 309 -14.26 -11.28 4.39
C GLN A 309 -14.51 -10.18 3.33
N LEU A 310 -14.01 -10.34 2.10
CA LEU A 310 -14.20 -9.36 1.02
C LEU A 310 -15.68 -9.24 0.63
N ARG A 311 -16.15 -8.00 0.43
CA ARG A 311 -17.53 -7.68 0.07
C ARG A 311 -17.62 -6.83 -1.22
N PRO A 312 -17.36 -7.41 -2.41
CA PRO A 312 -17.34 -6.65 -3.67
C PRO A 312 -18.63 -5.88 -3.97
N GLU A 313 -19.79 -6.44 -3.61
CA GLU A 313 -21.10 -5.79 -3.81
C GLU A 313 -21.22 -4.50 -2.98
N LEU A 314 -20.78 -4.52 -1.72
CA LEU A 314 -20.70 -3.34 -0.85
C LEU A 314 -19.80 -2.27 -1.48
N TYR A 315 -18.61 -2.66 -1.93
CA TYR A 315 -17.64 -1.71 -2.51
C TYR A 315 -18.18 -1.05 -3.77
N GLN A 316 -18.86 -1.82 -4.63
CA GLN A 316 -19.49 -1.31 -5.84
C GLN A 316 -20.66 -0.37 -5.53
N ALA A 317 -21.50 -0.71 -4.55
CA ALA A 317 -22.62 0.13 -4.12
C ALA A 317 -22.11 1.48 -3.60
N LEU A 318 -21.18 1.48 -2.64
CA LEU A 318 -20.60 2.69 -2.06
C LEU A 318 -19.89 3.55 -3.11
N THR A 319 -19.09 2.94 -3.99
CA THR A 319 -18.41 3.66 -5.08
C THR A 319 -19.40 4.29 -6.06
N SER A 320 -20.54 3.64 -6.30
CA SER A 320 -21.58 4.16 -7.18
C SER A 320 -22.29 5.37 -6.57
N THR A 321 -22.59 5.32 -5.28
CA THR A 321 -23.16 6.45 -4.52
C THR A 321 -22.25 7.67 -4.60
N ILE A 322 -20.94 7.50 -4.37
CA ILE A 322 -19.93 8.57 -4.49
C ILE A 322 -19.96 9.22 -5.88
N LYS A 323 -19.95 8.39 -6.93
CA LYS A 323 -19.98 8.88 -8.33
C LYS A 323 -21.26 9.66 -8.65
N GLN A 324 -22.40 9.30 -8.05
CA GLN A 324 -23.65 10.04 -8.22
C GLN A 324 -23.59 11.40 -7.51
N THR A 325 -23.15 11.44 -6.25
CA THR A 325 -23.01 12.67 -5.47
C THR A 325 -22.08 13.67 -6.15
N HIS A 326 -20.91 13.23 -6.64
CA HIS A 326 -19.99 14.11 -7.38
C HIS A 326 -20.54 14.58 -8.74
N ARG A 327 -21.43 13.82 -9.39
CA ARG A 327 -22.08 14.26 -10.65
C ARG A 327 -23.12 15.34 -10.40
N ILE A 328 -23.83 15.26 -9.28
CA ILE A 328 -24.85 16.25 -8.88
C ILE A 328 -24.19 17.56 -8.47
N ASN A 329 -23.06 17.49 -7.75
CA ASN A 329 -22.34 18.66 -7.22
C ASN A 329 -21.37 19.33 -8.23
N LYS A 330 -21.54 19.13 -9.54
CA LYS A 330 -20.70 19.72 -10.62
C LYS A 330 -20.96 21.21 -10.93
N ALA A 331 -21.56 21.97 -10.01
CA ALA A 331 -21.61 23.44 -10.07
C ALA A 331 -20.41 24.02 -9.30
N PRO A 332 -19.89 25.23 -9.63
CA PRO A 332 -18.65 25.72 -9.06
C PRO A 332 -18.82 25.90 -7.55
N GLN A 333 -18.15 25.10 -6.74
CA GLN A 333 -18.01 25.31 -5.31
C GLN A 333 -17.04 26.47 -5.07
N HIS A 334 -17.48 27.68 -5.41
CA HIS A 334 -17.00 28.88 -4.75
C HIS A 334 -17.96 29.18 -3.61
N GLU A 335 -17.39 29.49 -2.44
CA GLU A 335 -18.03 30.14 -1.30
C GLU A 335 -18.94 29.28 -0.42
N HIS A 336 -18.41 28.22 0.20
CA HIS A 336 -18.64 27.87 1.63
C HIS A 336 -17.61 26.80 2.03
N ALA A 337 -16.33 27.13 1.92
CA ALA A 337 -15.28 26.30 2.50
C ALA A 337 -15.24 26.58 4.01
N ASN A 338 -15.87 25.71 4.81
CA ASN A 338 -15.43 25.54 6.19
C ASN A 338 -13.92 25.26 6.12
N LYS A 339 -13.12 26.21 6.58
CA LYS A 339 -11.66 26.21 6.40
C LYS A 339 -11.10 24.95 7.05
N VAL A 340 -10.63 23.98 6.27
CA VAL A 340 -10.00 22.78 6.83
C VAL A 340 -8.84 23.22 7.72
N PRO A 341 -8.81 22.83 9.01
CA PRO A 341 -7.81 23.30 9.93
C PRO A 341 -6.43 22.81 9.51
N VAL A 342 -5.42 23.68 9.73
CA VAL A 342 -4.02 23.36 9.40
C VAL A 342 -3.52 22.22 10.26
N THR A 343 -3.94 22.21 11.53
CA THR A 343 -3.52 21.24 12.54
C THR A 343 -4.70 20.78 13.37
N ALA A 344 -4.66 19.54 13.83
CA ALA A 344 -5.53 19.03 14.89
C ALA A 344 -4.69 18.25 15.92
N ASN A 345 -5.00 18.42 17.20
CA ASN A 345 -4.37 17.66 18.29
C ASN A 345 -5.10 16.33 18.45
N VAL A 346 -4.35 15.24 18.31
CA VAL A 346 -4.88 13.88 18.46
C VAL A 346 -4.11 13.15 19.55
N ALA A 347 -4.78 12.24 20.24
CA ALA A 347 -4.12 11.35 21.19
C ALA A 347 -4.65 9.92 21.08
N ILE A 348 -3.74 8.96 21.21
CA ILE A 348 -4.10 7.59 21.55
C ILE A 348 -4.00 7.45 23.08
N PHE A 349 -5.06 6.92 23.69
CA PHE A 349 -5.07 6.56 25.09
C PHE A 349 -5.42 5.08 25.25
N ALA A 350 -4.51 4.30 25.82
CA ALA A 350 -4.70 2.87 26.06
C ALA A 350 -4.51 2.56 27.54
N THR A 351 -5.61 2.37 28.25
CA THR A 351 -5.59 1.94 29.65
C THR A 351 -5.30 0.44 29.78
N TYR A 352 -4.68 0.07 30.89
CA TYR A 352 -4.46 -1.32 31.31
C TYR A 352 -5.53 -1.80 32.31
N LYS A 353 -6.46 -0.92 32.71
CA LYS A 353 -7.59 -1.25 33.57
C LYS A 353 -8.71 -1.88 32.74
N SER A 354 -9.77 -2.36 33.40
CA SER A 354 -10.93 -2.97 32.73
C SER A 354 -12.23 -2.57 33.42
N ASN A 355 -13.35 -2.78 32.73
CA ASN A 355 -14.71 -2.43 33.16
C ASN A 355 -14.82 -0.95 33.60
N GLU A 356 -15.51 -0.68 34.70
CA GLU A 356 -15.77 0.67 35.21
C GLU A 356 -14.48 1.43 35.51
N GLN A 357 -13.45 0.74 36.04
CA GLN A 357 -12.16 1.36 36.34
C GLN A 357 -11.45 1.87 35.08
N ALA A 358 -11.69 1.25 33.91
CA ALA A 358 -11.17 1.73 32.65
C ALA A 358 -11.91 3.00 32.19
N ILE A 359 -13.22 3.08 32.41
CA ILE A 359 -14.05 4.24 32.11
C ILE A 359 -13.59 5.43 32.96
N GLU A 360 -13.46 5.25 34.28
CA GLU A 360 -12.96 6.27 35.21
C GLU A 360 -11.59 6.82 34.78
N ASP A 361 -10.72 5.93 34.30
CA ASP A 361 -9.36 6.26 33.89
C ASP A 361 -9.33 7.06 32.57
N VAL A 362 -10.29 6.82 31.68
CA VAL A 362 -10.52 7.65 30.48
C VAL A 362 -11.08 9.01 30.87
N CYS A 363 -12.08 9.08 31.75
CA CYS A 363 -12.65 10.35 32.21
C CYS A 363 -11.58 11.21 32.89
N GLN A 364 -10.77 10.63 33.77
CA GLN A 364 -9.65 11.31 34.40
C GLN A 364 -8.62 11.80 33.35
N TYR A 365 -8.37 11.04 32.29
CA TYR A 365 -7.52 11.50 31.20
C TYR A 365 -8.13 12.72 30.50
N ILE A 366 -9.41 12.68 30.14
CA ILE A 366 -10.13 13.77 29.46
C ILE A 366 -10.07 15.06 30.30
N GLU A 367 -10.37 14.97 31.60
CA GLU A 367 -10.37 16.13 32.50
C GLU A 367 -9.00 16.82 32.59
N ASN A 368 -7.93 16.04 32.56
CA ASN A 368 -6.56 16.51 32.78
C ASN A 368 -5.80 16.85 31.49
N ASN A 369 -6.40 16.63 30.31
CA ASN A 369 -5.69 16.78 29.03
C ASN A 369 -6.52 17.54 27.99
N LEU A 370 -5.88 18.54 27.39
CA LEU A 370 -6.40 19.20 26.19
C LEU A 370 -5.95 18.41 24.96
N THR A 371 -6.91 17.81 24.25
CA THR A 371 -6.69 17.08 22.99
C THR A 371 -8.01 17.08 22.24
N ASP A 372 -8.01 17.54 21.00
CA ASP A 372 -9.23 17.69 20.19
C ASP A 372 -9.89 16.33 19.91
N ILE A 373 -9.11 15.31 19.54
CA ILE A 373 -9.63 13.97 19.25
C ILE A 373 -8.84 12.90 20.01
N ILE A 374 -9.55 12.12 20.82
CA ILE A 374 -9.00 11.05 21.65
C ILE A 374 -9.44 9.71 21.05
N GLN A 375 -8.48 8.90 20.64
CA GLN A 375 -8.71 7.56 20.11
C GLN A 375 -8.38 6.51 21.17
N LEU A 376 -9.32 5.60 21.42
CA LEU A 376 -9.15 4.45 22.29
C LEU A 376 -9.08 3.14 21.49
N PRO A 377 -8.44 2.09 22.04
CA PRO A 377 -8.51 0.74 21.50
C PRO A 377 -9.94 0.22 21.37
N GLU A 378 -10.15 -0.72 20.46
CA GLU A 378 -11.41 -1.45 20.33
C GLU A 378 -11.83 -2.12 21.65
N LEU A 379 -13.07 -1.87 22.08
CA LEU A 379 -13.63 -2.34 23.36
C LEU A 379 -12.64 -2.19 24.51
N PHE A 380 -12.04 -0.99 24.65
CA PHE A 380 -10.86 -0.77 25.52
C PHE A 380 -11.04 -1.18 26.98
N PHE A 381 -12.27 -1.29 27.50
CA PHE A 381 -12.57 -1.71 28.87
C PHE A 381 -12.71 -3.24 29.02
N ILE A 382 -12.64 -4.00 27.93
CA ILE A 382 -12.74 -5.46 27.93
C ILE A 382 -11.33 -6.08 27.87
N ALA A 383 -10.96 -6.82 28.92
CA ALA A 383 -9.67 -7.51 28.99
C ALA A 383 -9.60 -8.70 28.05
N ASP A 384 -10.58 -9.60 28.17
CA ASP A 384 -10.72 -10.79 27.36
C ASP A 384 -11.92 -10.60 26.43
N LYS A 385 -11.63 -10.39 25.14
CA LYS A 385 -12.66 -10.17 24.12
C LYS A 385 -13.48 -11.42 23.81
N THR A 386 -13.03 -12.62 24.22
CA THR A 386 -13.77 -13.86 23.96
C THR A 386 -15.09 -13.94 24.72
N ILE A 387 -15.22 -13.21 25.83
CA ILE A 387 -16.46 -13.12 26.62
C ILE A 387 -17.61 -12.51 25.80
N THR A 388 -17.30 -11.75 24.74
CA THR A 388 -18.32 -11.18 23.85
C THR A 388 -19.11 -12.26 23.10
N ASN A 389 -18.69 -13.53 23.11
CA ASN A 389 -19.48 -14.62 22.54
C ASN A 389 -20.66 -15.04 23.43
N ASP A 390 -20.61 -14.77 24.73
CA ASP A 390 -21.70 -15.05 25.65
C ASP A 390 -22.78 -13.95 25.62
N VAL A 391 -24.04 -14.35 25.57
CA VAL A 391 -25.17 -13.41 25.44
C VAL A 391 -25.32 -12.54 26.70
N GLN A 392 -25.20 -13.12 27.89
CA GLN A 392 -25.38 -12.40 29.15
C GLN A 392 -24.23 -11.43 29.39
N GLN A 393 -23.00 -11.84 29.05
CA GLN A 393 -21.85 -10.95 29.09
C GLN A 393 -21.99 -9.77 28.11
N ARG A 394 -22.53 -9.98 26.91
CA ARG A 394 -22.81 -8.87 25.98
C ARG A 394 -23.78 -7.84 26.54
N GLU A 395 -24.82 -8.27 27.26
CA GLU A 395 -25.75 -7.33 27.92
C GLU A 395 -25.01 -6.46 28.95
N GLN A 396 -24.15 -7.05 29.77
CA GLN A 396 -23.30 -6.31 30.72
C GLN A 396 -22.35 -5.33 30.02
N ILE A 397 -21.76 -5.74 28.89
CA ILE A 397 -20.88 -4.87 28.07
C ILE A 397 -21.69 -3.73 27.45
N THR A 398 -22.94 -3.96 27.07
CA THR A 398 -23.83 -2.91 26.59
C THR A 398 -24.16 -1.89 27.69
N ASP A 399 -24.34 -2.32 28.93
CA ASP A 399 -24.54 -1.40 30.05
C ASP A 399 -23.28 -0.57 30.34
N LEU A 400 -22.10 -1.19 30.32
CA LEU A 400 -20.81 -0.47 30.40
C LEU A 400 -20.63 0.52 29.23
N SER A 401 -21.10 0.15 28.04
CA SER A 401 -21.02 1.02 26.85
C SER A 401 -21.88 2.28 27.02
N LYS A 402 -23.09 2.15 27.58
CA LYS A 402 -23.96 3.30 27.92
C LYS A 402 -23.33 4.16 29.01
N GLN A 403 -22.82 3.52 30.07
CA GLN A 403 -22.14 4.22 31.17
C GLN A 403 -20.95 5.04 30.66
N LEU A 404 -20.15 4.49 29.73
CA LEU A 404 -19.06 5.23 29.11
C LEU A 404 -19.57 6.47 28.37
N ILE A 405 -20.63 6.35 27.56
CA ILE A 405 -21.19 7.48 26.82
C ILE A 405 -21.58 8.59 27.79
N ASP A 406 -22.35 8.26 28.83
CA ASP A 406 -22.82 9.22 29.82
C ASP A 406 -21.67 9.91 30.58
N GLN A 407 -20.70 9.12 31.07
CA GLN A 407 -19.58 9.66 31.85
C GLN A 407 -18.58 10.43 30.99
N ALA A 408 -18.29 9.97 29.77
CA ALA A 408 -17.38 10.67 28.87
C ALA A 408 -18.00 11.99 28.40
N SER A 409 -19.27 12.01 28.00
CA SER A 409 -19.93 13.25 27.57
C SER A 409 -20.00 14.30 28.67
N ALA A 410 -20.11 13.89 29.93
CA ALA A 410 -20.14 14.81 31.06
C ALA A 410 -18.79 15.54 31.31
N VAL A 411 -17.68 14.96 30.88
CA VAL A 411 -16.33 15.53 31.09
C VAL A 411 -15.68 16.09 29.82
N LEU A 412 -16.20 15.74 28.64
CA LEU A 412 -15.77 16.29 27.36
C LEU A 412 -16.12 17.78 27.27
N ARG A 413 -15.19 18.54 26.69
CA ARG A 413 -15.35 19.97 26.45
C ARG A 413 -15.85 20.22 25.03
N PRO A 414 -16.38 21.41 24.72
CA PRO A 414 -16.68 21.77 23.33
C PRO A 414 -15.47 21.57 22.42
N PHE A 415 -15.71 21.02 21.23
CA PHE A 415 -14.68 20.64 20.25
C PHE A 415 -13.71 19.54 20.70
N GLN A 416 -14.09 18.77 21.74
CA GLN A 416 -13.38 17.58 22.18
C GLN A 416 -14.18 16.32 21.87
N TYR A 417 -13.52 15.32 21.28
CA TYR A 417 -14.17 14.11 20.83
C TYR A 417 -13.46 12.85 21.31
N LEU A 418 -14.24 11.83 21.65
CA LEU A 418 -13.76 10.50 22.02
C LEU A 418 -14.22 9.47 20.98
N CYS A 419 -13.29 8.71 20.42
CA CYS A 419 -13.57 7.62 19.50
C CYS A 419 -13.08 6.27 20.04
N THR A 420 -13.94 5.26 19.96
CA THR A 420 -13.67 3.86 20.36
C THR A 420 -14.64 2.94 19.61
N SER A 421 -14.62 1.63 19.89
CA SER A 421 -15.75 0.74 19.58
C SER A 421 -16.52 0.34 20.84
N LEU A 422 -17.82 0.07 20.68
CA LEU A 422 -18.78 -0.31 21.71
C LEU A 422 -19.76 -1.39 21.22
N ILE A 423 -20.47 -2.01 22.15
CA ILE A 423 -21.64 -2.85 21.87
C ILE A 423 -22.90 -2.08 22.26
N LEU A 424 -23.63 -1.59 21.26
CA LEU A 424 -24.91 -0.90 21.49
C LEU A 424 -26.01 -1.67 20.75
N GLU A 425 -27.13 -1.91 21.44
CA GLU A 425 -28.29 -2.60 20.85
C GLU A 425 -27.92 -3.97 20.21
N GLY A 426 -26.94 -4.67 20.80
CA GLY A 426 -26.46 -5.95 20.28
C GLY A 426 -25.56 -5.86 19.04
N VAL A 427 -25.08 -4.66 18.68
CA VAL A 427 -24.22 -4.42 17.51
C VAL A 427 -22.85 -3.90 17.95
N HIS A 428 -21.78 -4.52 17.44
CA HIS A 428 -20.41 -3.98 17.55
C HIS A 428 -20.18 -2.88 16.52
N GLN A 429 -19.83 -1.69 17.00
CA GLN A 429 -19.66 -0.53 16.14
C GLN A 429 -18.66 0.47 16.71
N ALA A 430 -17.96 1.19 15.82
CA ALA A 430 -17.21 2.37 16.21
C ALA A 430 -18.18 3.49 16.60
N VAL A 431 -17.79 4.31 17.56
CA VAL A 431 -18.58 5.43 18.07
C VAL A 431 -17.72 6.68 18.14
N LEU A 432 -18.37 7.84 17.98
CA LEU A 432 -17.82 9.15 18.27
C LEU A 432 -18.69 9.81 19.33
N ILE A 433 -18.09 10.28 20.42
CA ILE A 433 -18.77 10.88 21.56
C ILE A 433 -18.27 12.31 21.72
N ASN A 434 -19.19 13.24 22.00
CA ASN A 434 -18.90 14.63 22.33
C ASN A 434 -19.56 15.02 23.67
N GLU A 435 -19.56 16.31 24.03
CA GLU A 435 -20.17 16.84 25.25
C GLU A 435 -21.71 16.66 25.32
N HIS A 436 -22.35 16.33 24.19
CA HIS A 436 -23.79 16.10 24.09
C HIS A 436 -24.17 14.61 24.09
N GLY A 437 -23.18 13.70 24.18
CA GLY A 437 -23.39 12.26 24.15
C GLY A 437 -22.86 11.62 22.88
N LEU A 438 -23.58 10.61 22.38
CA LEU A 438 -23.22 9.88 21.17
C LEU A 438 -23.47 10.75 19.92
N LEU A 439 -22.41 11.15 19.25
CA LEU A 439 -22.45 12.00 18.06
C LEU A 439 -22.65 11.20 16.77
N ALA A 440 -21.93 10.09 16.62
CA ALA A 440 -21.99 9.26 15.42
C ALA A 440 -21.60 7.81 15.71
N THR A 441 -22.05 6.90 14.84
CA THR A 441 -21.68 5.48 14.87
C THR A 441 -21.22 5.00 13.50
N GLN A 442 -20.43 3.94 13.47
CA GLN A 442 -20.10 3.17 12.28
C GLN A 442 -20.13 1.69 12.61
N GLN A 443 -21.12 0.98 12.07
CA GLN A 443 -21.21 -0.47 12.21
C GLN A 443 -20.01 -1.16 11.55
N GLN A 444 -19.59 -2.28 12.14
CA GLN A 444 -18.58 -3.15 11.55
C GLN A 444 -19.01 -3.58 10.14
N LEU A 445 -18.13 -3.38 9.15
CA LEU A 445 -18.49 -3.59 7.74
C LEU A 445 -18.14 -5.00 7.24
N HIS A 446 -17.12 -5.61 7.82
CA HIS A 446 -16.63 -6.92 7.40
C HIS A 446 -16.76 -7.95 8.51
N PHE A 447 -17.02 -9.19 8.11
CA PHE A 447 -17.04 -10.32 9.02
C PHE A 447 -15.66 -10.51 9.68
N CYS A 448 -15.62 -10.78 10.97
CA CYS A 448 -14.45 -11.32 11.66
C CYS A 448 -14.89 -12.34 12.69
N GLN A 449 -14.05 -13.35 12.93
CA GLN A 449 -14.40 -14.46 13.81
C GLN A 449 -14.58 -14.01 15.26
N ARG A 450 -13.82 -12.99 15.71
CA ARG A 450 -13.93 -12.41 17.07
C ARG A 450 -15.33 -11.87 17.38
N TYR A 451 -16.01 -11.31 16.38
CA TYR A 451 -17.33 -10.67 16.54
C TYR A 451 -18.37 -11.26 15.60
N GLN A 452 -18.31 -12.57 15.35
CA GLN A 452 -19.21 -13.29 14.44
C GLN A 452 -20.72 -13.10 14.75
N TRP A 453 -21.06 -12.66 15.96
CA TRP A 453 -22.41 -12.44 16.45
C TRP A 453 -23.03 -11.10 16.01
N THR A 454 -22.23 -10.12 15.58
CA THR A 454 -22.74 -8.79 15.21
C THR A 454 -23.30 -8.79 13.80
N PRO A 455 -24.43 -8.12 13.52
CA PRO A 455 -24.79 -7.80 12.15
C PRO A 455 -23.74 -6.88 11.53
N LEU A 456 -23.57 -6.98 10.21
CA LEU A 456 -22.65 -6.15 9.44
C LEU A 456 -23.38 -4.94 8.86
N GLY A 457 -22.69 -3.80 8.80
CA GLY A 457 -23.19 -2.58 8.16
C GLY A 457 -23.08 -2.62 6.63
N GLU A 458 -23.91 -1.81 5.97
CA GLU A 458 -23.91 -1.61 4.51
C GLU A 458 -23.52 -0.19 4.08
N GLU A 459 -23.25 0.68 5.06
CA GLU A 459 -23.00 2.11 4.84
C GLU A 459 -21.68 2.53 5.48
N LEU A 460 -20.94 3.39 4.77
CA LEU A 460 -19.73 4.03 5.30
C LEU A 460 -20.06 5.49 5.64
N ASN A 461 -20.09 5.79 6.92
CA ASN A 461 -20.44 7.10 7.45
C ASN A 461 -19.24 8.05 7.38
N ILE A 462 -19.46 9.21 6.76
CA ILE A 462 -18.50 10.31 6.66
C ILE A 462 -18.99 11.44 7.55
N ILE A 463 -18.19 11.78 8.55
CA ILE A 463 -18.58 12.72 9.60
C ILE A 463 -17.84 14.03 9.37
N GLU A 464 -18.59 15.12 9.17
CA GLU A 464 -18.03 16.47 9.24
C GLU A 464 -17.93 16.87 10.71
N LEU A 465 -16.70 16.91 11.21
CA LEU A 465 -16.39 17.18 12.61
C LEU A 465 -15.94 18.64 12.77
N PRO A 466 -16.65 19.48 13.54
CA PRO A 466 -16.21 20.83 13.82
C PRO A 466 -15.08 20.85 14.84
N LEU A 467 -14.04 21.64 14.57
CA LEU A 467 -12.93 21.96 15.47
C LEU A 467 -12.84 23.48 15.62
N GLU A 468 -12.08 23.96 16.61
CA GLU A 468 -11.93 25.42 16.86
C GLU A 468 -11.49 26.22 15.62
N GLN A 469 -10.71 25.60 14.74
CA GLN A 469 -10.10 26.24 13.57
C GLN A 469 -10.81 25.91 12.25
N GLY A 470 -11.96 25.23 12.31
CA GLY A 470 -12.78 24.82 11.16
C GLY A 470 -13.12 23.33 11.18
N ASN A 471 -13.54 22.76 10.05
CA ASN A 471 -14.11 21.41 10.04
C ASN A 471 -13.19 20.40 9.34
N ILE A 472 -13.24 19.15 9.81
CA ILE A 472 -12.60 18.02 9.14
C ILE A 472 -13.65 16.96 8.79
N ASN A 473 -13.58 16.42 7.57
CA ASN A 473 -14.25 15.17 7.25
C ASN A 473 -13.44 13.98 7.77
N LEU A 474 -14.07 13.06 8.49
CA LEU A 474 -13.45 11.84 8.98
C LEU A 474 -14.33 10.61 8.71
N ALA A 475 -13.69 9.43 8.75
CA ALA A 475 -14.36 8.15 8.85
C ALA A 475 -13.83 7.38 10.06
N MET A 476 -14.64 6.46 10.58
CA MET A 476 -14.25 5.54 11.65
C MET A 476 -14.26 4.12 11.11
N LEU A 477 -13.33 3.26 11.53
CA LEU A 477 -13.36 1.83 11.23
C LEU A 477 -13.01 1.04 12.49
N THR A 478 -13.57 -0.17 12.62
CA THR A 478 -13.31 -1.06 13.75
C THR A 478 -13.10 -2.50 13.32
N ALA A 479 -12.79 -3.39 14.25
CA ALA A 479 -12.47 -4.79 13.96
C ALA A 479 -11.39 -4.88 12.89
N ASP A 480 -11.64 -5.70 11.87
CA ASP A 480 -10.70 -5.93 10.78
C ASP A 480 -10.95 -4.97 9.60
N ASP A 481 -11.88 -4.01 9.69
CA ASP A 481 -12.29 -3.18 8.56
C ASP A 481 -11.12 -2.38 7.97
N ALA A 482 -10.25 -1.81 8.81
CA ALA A 482 -9.09 -1.04 8.36
C ALA A 482 -8.01 -1.89 7.67
N ASN A 483 -8.08 -3.23 7.81
CA ASN A 483 -7.20 -4.16 7.12
C ASN A 483 -7.72 -4.52 5.71
N ILE A 484 -8.93 -4.08 5.35
CA ILE A 484 -9.49 -4.24 4.02
C ILE A 484 -9.17 -2.99 3.18
N PRO A 485 -8.23 -3.07 2.23
CA PRO A 485 -7.78 -1.88 1.52
C PRO A 485 -8.88 -1.21 0.67
N GLU A 486 -9.85 -1.99 0.19
CA GLU A 486 -10.99 -1.53 -0.59
C GLU A 486 -11.83 -0.50 0.18
N ILE A 487 -12.11 -0.75 1.47
CA ILE A 487 -12.96 0.17 2.25
C ILE A 487 -12.21 1.45 2.62
N VAL A 488 -10.91 1.36 2.89
CA VAL A 488 -10.08 2.54 3.16
C VAL A 488 -9.97 3.42 1.91
N LYS A 489 -9.86 2.81 0.73
CA LYS A 489 -9.91 3.53 -0.55
C LYS A 489 -11.25 4.24 -0.76
N ILE A 490 -12.38 3.59 -0.45
CA ILE A 490 -13.71 4.19 -0.55
C ILE A 490 -13.87 5.34 0.45
N ALA A 491 -13.36 5.19 1.67
CA ALA A 491 -13.33 6.27 2.66
C ALA A 491 -12.53 7.46 2.13
N ALA A 492 -11.35 7.19 1.56
CA ALA A 492 -10.55 8.21 0.90
C ALA A 492 -11.33 8.88 -0.23
N LEU A 493 -11.99 8.14 -1.14
CA LEU A 493 -12.78 8.71 -2.23
C LEU A 493 -13.91 9.66 -1.79
N ASN A 494 -14.33 9.62 -0.51
CA ASN A 494 -15.26 10.58 0.10
C ASN A 494 -14.57 11.82 0.71
N ASP A 495 -13.36 12.14 0.26
CA ASP A 495 -12.62 13.35 0.69
C ASP A 495 -12.45 13.47 2.22
N ILE A 496 -12.26 12.35 2.91
CA ILE A 496 -11.83 12.37 4.32
C ILE A 496 -10.42 12.91 4.47
N HIS A 497 -10.17 13.56 5.60
CA HIS A 497 -8.87 14.06 6.03
C HIS A 497 -8.23 13.16 7.09
N LEU A 498 -9.06 12.51 7.91
CA LEU A 498 -8.65 11.69 9.04
C LEU A 498 -9.44 10.38 9.08
N LEU A 499 -8.73 9.27 9.30
CA LEU A 499 -9.31 7.96 9.57
C LEU A 499 -9.02 7.56 11.01
N LEU A 500 -10.08 7.30 11.77
CA LEU A 500 -10.03 6.84 13.15
C LEU A 500 -10.20 5.32 13.17
N VAL A 501 -9.27 4.60 13.78
CA VAL A 501 -9.27 3.13 13.80
C VAL A 501 -9.21 2.61 15.23
N ALA A 502 -10.34 2.08 15.71
CA ALA A 502 -10.42 1.36 16.98
C ALA A 502 -10.33 -0.14 16.67
N PHE A 503 -9.15 -0.74 16.84
CA PHE A 503 -8.93 -2.14 16.44
C PHE A 503 -8.03 -2.91 17.39
N ASP A 504 -7.96 -4.22 17.17
CA ASP A 504 -7.10 -5.16 17.87
C ASP A 504 -6.08 -5.75 16.90
N ILE A 505 -4.80 -5.38 17.04
CA ILE A 505 -3.74 -5.85 16.14
C ILE A 505 -3.70 -7.38 16.18
N GLN A 506 -3.76 -8.08 15.05
CA GLN A 506 -3.60 -9.54 15.05
C GLN A 506 -2.24 -9.95 14.50
N GLU A 507 -1.67 -9.17 13.59
CA GLU A 507 -0.37 -9.42 12.99
C GLU A 507 0.48 -8.12 12.98
N PRO A 508 1.81 -8.19 13.19
CA PRO A 508 2.68 -7.01 13.21
C PRO A 508 2.59 -6.13 11.94
N CYS A 509 2.45 -6.78 10.78
CA CYS A 509 2.41 -6.11 9.48
C CYS A 509 1.22 -5.16 9.29
N GLU A 510 0.16 -5.30 10.10
CA GLU A 510 -0.98 -4.38 10.08
C GLU A 510 -0.53 -2.94 10.38
N VAL A 511 0.35 -2.77 11.36
CA VAL A 511 0.87 -1.47 11.81
C VAL A 511 2.23 -1.11 11.21
N GLU A 512 3.03 -2.12 10.83
CA GLU A 512 4.35 -1.89 10.22
C GLU A 512 4.27 -1.44 8.77
N TYR A 513 3.30 -1.96 8.01
CA TYR A 513 3.22 -1.73 6.57
C TYR A 513 1.83 -1.35 6.08
N ASN A 514 0.78 -2.10 6.43
CA ASN A 514 -0.52 -1.96 5.80
C ASN A 514 -1.15 -0.58 6.05
N LEU A 515 -1.39 -0.20 7.30
CA LEU A 515 -2.01 1.09 7.63
C LEU A 515 -1.16 2.26 7.13
N LEU A 516 0.16 2.15 7.20
CA LEU A 516 1.08 3.16 6.67
C LEU A 516 0.98 3.28 5.16
N SER A 517 0.86 2.17 4.44
CA SER A 517 0.65 2.18 2.99
C SER A 517 -0.72 2.76 2.64
N ARG A 518 -1.76 2.55 3.47
CA ARG A 518 -3.07 3.17 3.26
C ARG A 518 -3.00 4.68 3.42
N ALA A 519 -2.28 5.17 4.44
CA ALA A 519 -2.07 6.60 4.65
C ALA A 519 -1.32 7.23 3.46
N ALA A 520 -0.25 6.56 3.00
CA ALA A 520 0.57 7.01 1.88
C ALA A 520 -0.20 7.05 0.55
N GLU A 521 -0.87 5.95 0.18
CA GLU A 521 -1.54 5.84 -1.13
C GLU A 521 -2.75 6.79 -1.25
N ASN A 522 -3.47 7.00 -0.14
CA ASN A 522 -4.73 7.76 -0.14
C ASN A 522 -4.52 9.21 0.31
N ARG A 523 -3.31 9.54 0.80
CA ARG A 523 -2.98 10.82 1.41
C ARG A 523 -4.00 11.24 2.47
N ILE A 524 -4.20 10.38 3.47
CA ILE A 524 -5.05 10.63 4.64
C ILE A 524 -4.25 10.50 5.93
N CYS A 525 -4.63 11.23 6.97
CA CYS A 525 -4.12 10.98 8.32
C CYS A 525 -4.80 9.74 8.91
N ILE A 526 -4.08 8.93 9.68
CA ILE A 526 -4.65 7.76 10.38
C ILE A 526 -4.28 7.83 11.85
N VAL A 527 -5.26 7.67 12.74
CA VAL A 527 -5.05 7.48 14.18
C VAL A 527 -5.63 6.11 14.53
N ALA A 528 -4.74 5.14 14.72
CA ALA A 528 -5.10 3.76 14.98
C ALA A 528 -4.69 3.36 16.40
N ALA A 529 -5.65 3.10 17.28
CA ALA A 529 -5.37 2.71 18.65
C ALA A 529 -5.59 1.21 18.85
N SER A 530 -4.65 0.60 19.56
CA SER A 530 -4.75 -0.79 20.00
C SER A 530 -4.06 -0.97 21.35
N ARG A 531 -4.34 -2.09 22.02
CA ARG A 531 -3.54 -2.49 23.19
C ARG A 531 -2.19 -3.01 22.69
N GLU A 532 -1.13 -2.83 23.47
CA GLU A 532 0.17 -3.39 23.14
C GLU A 532 0.06 -4.92 23.03
N LYS A 533 0.56 -5.47 21.91
CA LYS A 533 0.64 -6.90 21.70
C LYS A 533 2.07 -7.32 21.44
N SER A 534 2.44 -8.47 21.98
CA SER A 534 3.75 -9.07 21.80
C SER A 534 3.63 -10.27 20.87
N PHE A 535 4.37 -10.24 19.78
CA PHE A 535 4.45 -11.32 18.81
C PHE A 535 5.80 -12.04 18.96
N VAL A 536 5.77 -13.36 18.79
CA VAL A 536 7.00 -14.17 18.81
C VAL A 536 7.67 -14.01 17.45
N ASN A 537 8.94 -13.62 17.45
CA ASN A 537 9.72 -13.60 16.22
C ASN A 537 10.20 -15.02 15.91
N ASP A 538 9.85 -15.53 14.72
CA ASP A 538 10.30 -16.83 14.22
C ASP A 538 11.80 -16.90 13.91
N LEU A 539 12.56 -15.82 14.18
CA LEU A 539 14.01 -15.79 13.99
C LEU A 539 14.77 -15.17 15.17
N PRO A 540 15.94 -15.72 15.52
CA PRO A 540 16.92 -15.02 16.35
C PRO A 540 17.38 -13.77 15.59
N ALA A 541 17.38 -12.62 16.28
CA ALA A 541 17.85 -11.37 15.69
C ALA A 541 19.32 -11.51 15.27
N ASP A 542 19.61 -11.37 13.97
CA ASP A 542 20.96 -11.13 13.47
C ASP A 542 21.39 -9.74 13.94
N ASN A 543 21.90 -9.67 15.18
CA ASN A 543 22.68 -8.54 15.63
C ASN A 543 24.01 -8.59 14.88
N VAL A 544 24.18 -7.68 13.91
CA VAL A 544 25.50 -7.25 13.46
C VAL A 544 26.15 -6.47 14.61
N ASN A 545 26.68 -7.19 15.60
CA ASN A 545 27.67 -6.73 16.57
C ASN A 545 28.17 -7.96 17.34
N ASP A 546 29.39 -8.37 17.02
CA ASP A 546 30.14 -9.41 17.73
C ASP A 546 30.18 -9.12 19.23
N ASN A 547 29.35 -9.81 20.01
CA ASN A 547 29.52 -9.96 21.44
C ASN A 547 29.12 -11.38 21.83
N ILE A 548 30.13 -12.21 22.11
CA ILE A 548 30.06 -13.66 22.34
C ILE A 548 29.33 -14.04 23.67
N TYR A 549 28.62 -13.10 24.32
CA TYR A 549 28.00 -13.29 25.64
C TYR A 549 26.51 -12.90 25.74
N SER A 550 25.69 -13.10 24.70
CA SER A 550 24.23 -13.10 24.87
C SER A 550 23.62 -14.41 24.39
N LYS A 551 23.28 -15.28 25.35
CA LYS A 551 22.44 -16.46 25.12
C LYS A 551 21.11 -16.03 24.47
N ASN A 552 20.71 -16.76 23.43
CA ASN A 552 19.43 -16.73 22.71
C ASN A 552 18.24 -16.35 23.59
N LYS A 553 17.88 -15.06 23.62
CA LYS A 553 16.52 -14.61 23.94
C LYS A 553 15.89 -14.20 22.62
N VAL A 554 14.91 -14.99 22.15
CA VAL A 554 13.96 -14.53 21.12
C VAL A 554 13.31 -13.27 21.70
N LYS A 555 13.67 -12.09 21.18
CA LYS A 555 13.05 -10.84 21.61
C LYS A 555 11.66 -10.81 21.00
N ALA A 556 10.63 -10.83 21.85
CA ALA A 556 9.26 -10.60 21.41
C ALA A 556 9.17 -9.22 20.73
N GLN A 557 8.60 -9.18 19.54
CA GLN A 557 8.33 -7.95 18.81
C GLN A 557 7.04 -7.35 19.34
N LYS A 558 7.14 -6.17 19.94
CA LYS A 558 5.99 -5.44 20.46
C LYS A 558 5.40 -4.59 19.36
N SER A 559 4.11 -4.75 19.10
CA SER A 559 3.34 -3.89 18.20
C SER A 559 2.33 -3.11 19.02
N THR A 560 2.18 -1.83 18.68
CA THR A 560 1.27 -0.89 19.34
C THR A 560 0.49 -0.12 18.28
N GLY A 561 -0.52 0.64 18.70
CA GLY A 561 -1.20 1.58 17.81
C GLY A 561 -0.25 2.63 17.23
N LEU A 562 -0.72 3.43 16.28
CA LEU A 562 0.08 4.45 15.62
C LEU A 562 -0.73 5.67 15.22
N ILE A 563 -0.03 6.80 15.09
CA ILE A 563 -0.53 8.00 14.44
C ILE A 563 0.30 8.21 13.17
N ALA A 564 -0.31 8.06 12.01
CA ALA A 564 0.26 8.37 10.71
C ALA A 564 -0.21 9.76 10.28
N ASN A 565 0.73 10.71 10.23
CA ASN A 565 0.49 12.08 9.82
C ASN A 565 1.05 12.32 8.40
N LEU A 566 0.48 13.29 7.71
CA LEU A 566 0.96 13.73 6.40
C LEU A 566 1.99 14.85 6.55
N THR A 567 2.95 14.89 5.64
CA THR A 567 3.82 16.05 5.47
C THR A 567 3.05 17.15 4.75
N THR A 568 3.10 18.38 5.28
CA THR A 568 2.56 19.56 4.61
C THR A 568 3.32 19.87 3.33
N ASP A 569 2.61 20.35 2.32
CA ASP A 569 3.17 20.76 1.02
C ASP A 569 4.20 21.89 1.23
N PRO A 570 5.41 21.83 0.64
CA PRO A 570 6.34 22.95 0.65
C PRO A 570 5.76 24.26 0.09
N ALA A 571 4.70 24.24 -0.71
CA ALA A 571 3.99 25.45 -1.14
C ALA A 571 3.30 26.21 0.01
N LEU A 572 3.06 25.55 1.16
CA LEU A 572 2.57 26.17 2.40
C LEU A 572 3.72 26.61 3.32
N LEU A 573 4.98 26.34 2.96
CA LEU A 573 6.18 26.81 3.66
C LEU A 573 6.73 28.08 2.98
N PRO A 574 7.36 29.01 3.72
CA PRO A 574 8.03 30.16 3.11
C PRO A 574 9.06 29.72 2.05
N GLN A 575 9.11 30.42 0.91
CA GLN A 575 9.90 30.09 -0.29
C GLN A 575 11.39 29.77 -0.06
N TRP A 576 11.96 30.11 1.10
CA TRP A 576 13.37 29.87 1.43
C TRP A 576 13.65 28.52 2.11
N ARG A 577 12.64 27.65 2.30
CA ARG A 577 12.82 26.25 2.73
C ARG A 577 12.30 25.26 1.69
N MET A 578 12.92 25.22 0.51
CA MET A 578 12.76 24.04 -0.35
C MET A 578 13.41 22.84 0.34
N ARG A 579 12.60 21.89 0.80
CA ARG A 579 13.09 20.68 1.47
C ARG A 579 13.78 19.80 0.42
N GLN A 580 15.03 19.41 0.68
CA GLN A 580 15.72 18.41 -0.14
C GLN A 580 14.92 17.09 -0.11
N PHE A 581 14.78 16.44 -1.27
CA PHE A 581 14.08 15.16 -1.38
C PHE A 581 14.79 14.12 -0.52
N ASN A 582 14.05 13.56 0.44
CA ASN A 582 14.54 12.65 1.48
C ASN A 582 14.51 11.17 1.06
N GLY A 583 14.24 10.90 -0.21
CA GLY A 583 14.09 9.54 -0.74
C GLY A 583 12.64 9.04 -0.80
N TYR A 584 11.67 9.77 -0.25
CA TYR A 584 10.27 9.32 -0.21
C TYR A 584 9.30 10.29 -0.89
N ILE A 585 8.33 9.76 -1.63
CA ILE A 585 7.28 10.55 -2.29
C ILE A 585 6.17 10.86 -1.30
N ASN A 586 5.62 9.84 -0.62
CA ASN A 586 4.41 9.95 0.18
C ASN A 586 4.57 9.31 1.58
N GLN A 587 5.80 9.19 2.10
CA GLN A 587 6.02 8.56 3.40
C GLN A 587 5.27 9.30 4.53
N PRO A 588 4.36 8.63 5.25
CA PRO A 588 3.70 9.23 6.40
C PRO A 588 4.70 9.43 7.54
N LEU A 589 4.50 10.51 8.29
CA LEU A 589 5.20 10.75 9.56
C LEU A 589 4.53 9.90 10.64
N VAL A 590 5.22 8.88 11.13
CA VAL A 590 4.65 7.90 12.05
C VAL A 590 5.09 8.19 13.48
N LYS A 591 4.11 8.20 14.40
CA LYS A 591 4.34 8.14 15.83
C LYS A 591 3.70 6.88 16.39
N LEU A 592 4.52 5.90 16.75
CA LEU A 592 4.04 4.69 17.42
C LEU A 592 3.55 5.03 18.83
N GLN A 593 2.52 4.31 19.26
CA GLN A 593 1.99 4.41 20.60
C GLN A 593 3.04 3.91 21.60
N TYR A 594 3.32 4.74 22.61
CA TYR A 594 4.25 4.46 23.68
C TYR A 594 3.56 4.62 25.03
N GLY A 595 3.56 3.54 25.82
CA GLY A 595 2.89 3.50 27.11
C GLY A 595 1.39 3.80 27.01
N LYS A 596 0.87 4.52 28.00
CA LYS A 596 -0.56 4.77 28.16
C LYS A 596 -1.09 5.89 27.25
N ILE A 597 -0.26 6.90 26.96
CA ILE A 597 -0.67 8.14 26.29
C ILE A 597 0.30 8.44 25.15
N THR A 598 -0.22 8.66 23.95
CA THR A 598 0.59 9.13 22.81
C THR A 598 -0.13 10.28 22.12
N LYS A 599 0.41 11.49 22.26
CA LYS A 599 -0.13 12.71 21.64
C LYS A 599 0.61 13.06 20.36
N ALA A 600 -0.08 13.55 19.35
CA ALA A 600 0.53 14.11 18.15
C ALA A 600 -0.30 15.28 17.61
N VAL A 601 0.34 16.11 16.79
CA VAL A 601 -0.34 17.09 15.95
C VAL A 601 -0.40 16.50 14.54
N VAL A 602 -1.60 16.36 13.99
CA VAL A 602 -1.82 15.94 12.60
C VAL A 602 -2.11 17.14 11.71
N HIS A 603 -1.93 17.01 10.39
CA HIS A 603 -2.18 18.05 9.40
C HIS A 603 -3.30 17.65 8.42
N PRO A 604 -4.58 17.77 8.82
CA PRO A 604 -5.72 17.42 7.97
C PRO A 604 -5.71 18.16 6.63
N ILE A 605 -5.27 19.42 6.61
CA ILE A 605 -5.16 20.24 5.38
C ILE A 605 -4.28 19.60 4.29
N ALA A 606 -3.28 18.79 4.67
CA ALA A 606 -2.40 18.12 3.71
C ALA A 606 -3.10 16.96 2.98
N ALA A 607 -4.29 16.54 3.43
CA ALA A 607 -5.13 15.57 2.73
C ALA A 607 -5.93 16.19 1.57
N CYS A 608 -5.99 17.53 1.48
CA CYS A 608 -6.68 18.23 0.39
C CYS A 608 -5.88 18.23 -0.92
N THR A 609 -4.55 18.13 -0.85
CA THR A 609 -3.65 18.11 -2.02
C THR A 609 -3.52 16.70 -2.59
N ARG A 610 -4.62 16.12 -3.09
CA ARG A 610 -4.63 14.79 -3.74
C ARG A 610 -4.18 14.80 -5.21
N ILE A 611 -3.57 15.90 -5.64
CA ILE A 611 -3.41 16.27 -7.05
C ILE A 611 -2.41 15.36 -7.81
N LEU A 612 -1.60 14.54 -7.12
CA LEU A 612 -0.56 13.72 -7.75
C LEU A 612 -0.85 12.19 -7.79
N ALA A 613 -2.01 11.73 -7.29
CA ALA A 613 -2.35 10.30 -7.23
C ALA A 613 -3.71 9.96 -7.84
N LYS A 614 -4.21 10.79 -8.77
CA LYS A 614 -5.30 10.38 -9.67
C LYS A 614 -4.67 9.76 -10.92
N PRO A 615 -5.06 8.53 -11.29
CA PRO A 615 -4.61 7.90 -12.53
C PRO A 615 -5.06 8.68 -13.76
#